data_AF-A0A1C9CCM8-F1
#
_entry.id   AF-A0A1C9CCM8-F1
#
_cell.length_a   1.000
_cell.length_b   1.000
_cell.length_c   1.000
_cell.angle_alpha   90.00
_cell.angle_beta   90.00
_cell.angle_gamma   90.00
#
_symmetry.space_group_name_H-M   'P 1'
#
loop_
_entity.id
_entity.type
_entity.pdbx_description
1 polymer ?
#
loop_
_entity_poly.entity_id
_entity_poly.type
_entity_poly.pdbx_seq_one_letter_code
_entity_poly.pdbx_strand_id
1 'polypeptide(L)'
;MNLPIVYLTIVNLLFLILGYILTIQSLKLYRDNQKIELFNKQTLTSYETSIVRYQVLQIYYRRKWYISMLRQSQFIINNPNDYEIDQRSYIYFVLGEIYFMLNSFTQAINNYKLASKLLPNKIPILERLGATYKAIRDYKLAKLTYLEALKLNPDNMQIEKEINSLKYLN
;
A
#
# COMPACT_ATOMS: atom_id res chain seq x y z
N MET A 1 15.13 42.82 20.60
CA MET A 1 14.69 41.44 20.90
C MET A 1 15.94 40.57 20.98
N ASN A 2 16.17 39.86 22.09
CA ASN A 2 17.44 39.19 22.34
C ASN A 2 17.52 37.90 21.50
N LEU A 3 18.31 37.91 20.40
CA LEU A 3 18.44 36.76 19.48
C LEU A 3 18.66 35.40 20.20
N PRO A 4 19.46 35.31 21.29
CA PRO A 4 19.67 34.05 21.99
C PRO A 4 18.39 33.46 22.62
N ILE A 5 17.50 34.31 23.13
CA ILE A 5 16.25 33.88 23.77
C ILE A 5 15.29 33.31 22.73
N VAL A 6 15.18 33.99 21.58
CA VAL A 6 14.32 33.54 20.46
C VAL A 6 14.80 32.19 19.93
N TYR A 7 16.11 32.02 19.77
CA TYR A 7 16.70 30.75 19.35
C TYR A 7 16.38 29.62 20.34
N LEU A 8 16.57 29.85 21.65
CA LEU A 8 16.30 28.85 22.67
C LEU A 8 14.81 28.46 22.71
N THR A 9 13.90 29.41 22.52
CA THR A 9 12.46 29.13 22.45
C THR A 9 12.09 28.28 21.25
N ILE A 10 12.69 28.53 20.08
CA ILE A 10 12.44 27.74 18.87
C ILE A 10 12.95 26.31 19.07
N VAL A 11 14.16 26.15 19.61
CA VAL A 11 14.76 24.83 19.88
C VAL A 11 13.91 24.03 20.86
N ASN A 12 13.41 24.67 21.93
CA ASN A 12 12.55 23.99 22.91
C ASN A 12 11.20 23.56 22.28
N LEU A 13 10.59 24.43 21.47
CA LEU A 13 9.37 24.09 20.74
C LEU A 13 9.59 22.88 19.81
N LEU A 14 10.74 22.82 19.12
CA LEU A 14 11.11 21.69 18.27
C LEU A 14 11.24 20.40 19.09
N PHE A 15 11.83 20.43 20.29
CA PHE A 15 11.90 19.27 21.16
C PHE A 15 10.52 18.80 21.63
N LEU A 16 9.62 19.71 21.98
CA LEU A 16 8.25 19.36 22.36
C LEU A 16 7.49 18.72 21.19
N ILE A 17 7.62 19.27 19.97
CA ILE A 17 7.02 18.71 18.75
C ILE A 17 7.59 17.32 18.47
N LEU A 18 8.92 17.15 18.55
CA LEU A 18 9.57 15.88 18.34
C LEU A 18 9.12 14.83 19.38
N GLY A 19 9.07 15.20 20.65
CA GLY A 19 8.58 14.33 21.72
C GLY A 19 7.12 13.91 21.51
N TYR A 20 6.26 14.84 21.09
CA TYR A 20 4.88 14.56 20.75
C TYR A 20 4.75 13.59 19.56
N ILE A 21 5.54 13.78 18.50
CA ILE A 21 5.56 12.87 17.35
C ILE A 21 6.01 11.47 17.77
N LEU A 22 7.06 11.36 18.59
CA LEU A 22 7.59 10.08 19.06
C LEU A 22 6.58 9.32 19.93
N THR A 23 5.85 10.01 20.81
CA THR A 23 4.81 9.38 21.64
C THR A 23 3.63 8.86 20.80
N ILE A 24 3.20 9.61 19.79
CA ILE A 24 2.18 9.11 18.84
C ILE A 24 2.67 7.88 18.09
N GLN A 25 3.93 7.90 17.62
CA GLN A 25 4.51 6.78 16.89
C GLN A 25 4.63 5.52 17.77
N SER A 26 5.07 5.67 19.02
CA SER A 26 5.19 4.54 19.95
C SER A 26 3.84 3.94 20.31
N LEU A 27 2.81 4.77 20.53
CA LEU A 27 1.43 4.32 20.77
C LEU A 27 0.85 3.58 19.56
N LYS A 28 1.08 4.10 18.34
CA LYS A 28 0.67 3.43 17.11
C LYS A 28 1.34 2.06 16.96
N LEU A 29 2.64 1.98 17.23
CA LEU A 29 3.41 0.74 17.18
C LEU A 29 2.89 -0.29 18.18
N TYR A 30 2.61 0.15 19.42
CA TYR A 30 2.06 -0.69 20.48
C TYR A 30 0.71 -1.29 20.07
N ARG A 31 -0.21 -0.48 19.55
CA ARG A 31 -1.53 -0.95 19.06
C ARG A 31 -1.40 -1.92 17.90
N ASP A 32 -0.53 -1.65 16.93
CA ASP A 32 -0.30 -2.56 15.79
C ASP A 32 0.27 -3.91 16.27
N ASN A 33 1.17 -3.90 17.27
CA ASN A 33 1.73 -5.12 17.83
C ASN A 33 0.69 -5.93 18.61
N GLN A 34 -0.19 -5.28 19.37
CA GLN A 34 -1.30 -5.96 20.05
C GLN A 34 -2.21 -6.69 19.06
N LYS A 35 -2.51 -6.09 17.90
CA LYS A 35 -3.34 -6.75 16.86
C LYS A 35 -2.66 -8.00 16.28
N ILE A 36 -1.35 -7.94 16.06
CA ILE A 36 -0.56 -9.10 15.58
C ILE A 36 -0.54 -10.19 16.65
N GLU A 37 -0.35 -9.82 17.91
CA GLU A 37 -0.34 -10.76 19.03
C GLU A 37 -1.70 -11.43 19.23
N LEU A 38 -2.78 -10.65 19.16
CA LEU A 38 -4.17 -11.13 19.23
C LEU A 38 -4.43 -12.20 18.17
N PHE A 39 -4.06 -11.89 16.92
CA PHE A 39 -4.17 -12.82 15.80
C PHE A 39 -3.40 -14.13 16.02
N ASN A 40 -2.23 -14.08 16.65
CA ASN A 40 -1.39 -15.26 16.87
C ASN A 40 -1.85 -16.12 18.07
N LYS A 41 -2.61 -15.56 19.02
CA LYS A 41 -2.95 -16.22 20.29
C LYS A 41 -4.39 -16.72 20.40
N GLN A 42 -5.33 -16.22 19.61
CA GLN A 42 -6.76 -16.51 19.79
C GLN A 42 -7.32 -17.57 18.83
N THR A 43 -8.20 -18.43 19.32
CA THR A 43 -9.19 -19.15 18.52
C THR A 43 -10.32 -18.20 18.15
N LEU A 44 -10.10 -17.44 17.08
CA LEU A 44 -11.10 -16.53 16.49
C LEU A 44 -12.18 -17.33 15.76
N THR A 45 -13.41 -16.81 15.70
CA THR A 45 -14.42 -17.34 14.75
C THR A 45 -13.92 -17.19 13.30
N SER A 46 -14.49 -17.93 12.34
CA SER A 46 -14.07 -17.83 10.93
C SER A 46 -14.18 -16.38 10.40
N TYR A 47 -15.26 -15.68 10.76
CA TYR A 47 -15.50 -14.29 10.37
C TYR A 47 -14.54 -13.30 11.08
N GLU A 48 -14.33 -13.41 12.39
CA GLU A 48 -13.37 -12.54 13.09
C GLU A 48 -11.94 -12.78 12.61
N THR A 49 -11.62 -14.03 12.25
CA THR A 49 -10.34 -14.39 11.66
C THR A 49 -10.10 -13.64 10.36
N SER A 50 -11.11 -13.53 9.48
CA SER A 50 -10.94 -12.86 8.19
C SER A 50 -10.69 -11.35 8.36
N ILE A 51 -11.46 -10.69 9.23
CA ILE A 51 -11.29 -9.26 9.53
C ILE A 51 -9.92 -8.99 10.16
N VAL A 52 -9.55 -9.72 11.21
CA VAL A 52 -8.29 -9.49 11.91
C VAL A 52 -7.10 -9.79 11.00
N ARG A 53 -7.18 -10.86 10.18
CA ARG A 53 -6.14 -11.20 9.21
C ARG A 53 -5.96 -10.11 8.15
N TYR A 54 -7.06 -9.56 7.65
CA TYR A 54 -7.02 -8.42 6.73
C TYR A 54 -6.33 -7.20 7.36
N GLN A 55 -6.64 -6.87 8.62
CA GLN A 55 -5.99 -5.77 9.33
C GLN A 55 -4.48 -6.02 9.53
N VAL A 56 -4.09 -7.25 9.89
CA VAL A 56 -2.70 -7.66 10.04
C VAL A 56 -1.96 -7.59 8.71
N LEU A 57 -2.58 -7.99 7.60
CA LEU A 57 -2.01 -7.84 6.25
C LEU A 57 -1.69 -6.37 5.93
N GLN A 58 -2.59 -5.45 6.25
CA GLN A 58 -2.34 -4.02 6.07
C GLN A 58 -1.18 -3.52 6.93
N ILE A 59 -1.03 -4.01 8.16
CA ILE A 59 0.11 -3.68 9.03
C ILE A 59 1.41 -4.18 8.38
N TYR A 60 1.46 -5.43 7.92
CA TYR A 60 2.63 -5.98 7.24
C TYR A 60 2.98 -5.23 5.96
N TYR A 61 1.98 -4.78 5.20
CA TYR A 61 2.19 -3.93 4.04
C TYR A 61 2.82 -2.59 4.39
N ARG A 62 2.28 -1.88 5.38
CA ARG A 62 2.88 -0.62 5.86
C ARG A 62 4.30 -0.79 6.38
N ARG A 63 4.60 -1.95 6.99
CA ARG A 63 5.94 -2.28 7.51
C ARG A 63 6.87 -2.90 6.46
N LYS A 64 6.40 -3.14 5.24
CA LYS A 64 7.15 -3.83 4.16
C LYS A 64 7.66 -5.22 4.57
N TRP A 65 6.89 -5.94 5.40
CA TRP A 65 7.25 -7.30 5.84
C TRP A 65 6.80 -8.35 4.82
N TYR A 66 7.58 -8.52 3.75
CA TYR A 66 7.19 -9.28 2.56
C TYR A 66 6.84 -10.75 2.81
N ILE A 67 7.66 -11.47 3.61
CA ILE A 67 7.41 -12.89 3.91
C ILE A 67 6.07 -13.06 4.63
N SER A 68 5.82 -12.21 5.63
CA SER A 68 4.56 -12.21 6.38
C SER A 68 3.38 -11.87 5.47
N MET A 69 3.52 -10.86 4.60
CA MET A 69 2.47 -10.54 3.64
C MET A 69 2.16 -11.71 2.70
N LEU A 70 3.17 -12.36 2.12
CA LEU A 70 2.98 -13.47 1.19
C LEU A 70 2.20 -14.62 1.83
N ARG A 71 2.61 -15.02 3.05
CA ARG A 71 1.95 -16.08 3.82
C ARG A 71 0.50 -15.73 4.12
N GLN A 72 0.22 -14.48 4.52
CA GLN A 72 -1.12 -14.04 4.84
C GLN A 72 -2.01 -13.95 3.60
N SER A 73 -1.53 -13.34 2.52
CA SER A 73 -2.29 -13.22 1.27
C SER A 73 -2.65 -14.57 0.66
N GLN A 74 -1.76 -15.57 0.71
CA GLN A 74 -2.05 -16.93 0.26
C GLN A 74 -3.16 -17.60 1.06
N PHE A 75 -3.14 -17.46 2.39
CA PHE A 75 -4.21 -18.01 3.23
C PHE A 75 -5.57 -17.43 2.85
N ILE A 76 -5.63 -16.13 2.55
CA ILE A 76 -6.88 -15.48 2.20
C ILE A 76 -7.38 -15.91 0.82
N ILE A 77 -6.50 -16.04 -0.17
CA ILE A 77 -6.88 -16.53 -1.51
C ILE A 77 -7.52 -17.91 -1.45
N ASN A 78 -7.05 -18.77 -0.54
CA ASN A 78 -7.60 -20.12 -0.37
C ASN A 78 -9.00 -20.11 0.28
N ASN A 79 -9.43 -19.01 0.88
CA ASN A 79 -10.73 -18.86 1.54
C ASN A 79 -11.45 -17.59 1.08
N PRO A 80 -11.69 -17.41 -0.24
CA PRO A 80 -12.10 -16.12 -0.79
C PRO A 80 -13.53 -15.71 -0.40
N ASN A 81 -14.37 -16.66 0.03
CA ASN A 81 -15.75 -16.40 0.42
C ASN A 81 -15.86 -15.69 1.77
N ASP A 82 -14.82 -15.74 2.60
CA ASP A 82 -14.81 -15.13 3.94
C ASP A 82 -14.49 -13.62 3.91
N TYR A 83 -14.22 -13.07 2.72
CA TYR A 83 -13.74 -11.71 2.53
C TYR A 83 -14.60 -10.95 1.53
N GLU A 84 -14.86 -9.69 1.85
CA GLU A 84 -15.60 -8.77 1.00
C GLU A 84 -14.83 -8.44 -0.29
N ILE A 85 -15.53 -7.96 -1.32
CA ILE A 85 -14.93 -7.60 -2.62
C ILE A 85 -13.76 -6.64 -2.45
N ASP A 86 -13.91 -5.62 -1.59
CA ASP A 86 -12.88 -4.62 -1.33
C ASP A 86 -11.63 -5.24 -0.70
N GLN A 87 -11.82 -6.14 0.26
CA GLN A 87 -10.74 -6.85 0.92
C GLN A 87 -9.99 -7.75 -0.08
N ARG A 88 -10.73 -8.52 -0.89
CA ARG A 88 -10.15 -9.35 -1.96
C ARG A 88 -9.35 -8.54 -2.96
N SER A 89 -9.88 -7.40 -3.41
CA SER A 89 -9.17 -6.49 -4.32
C SER A 89 -7.85 -6.01 -3.70
N TYR A 90 -7.88 -5.58 -2.44
CA TYR A 90 -6.68 -5.18 -1.71
C TYR A 90 -5.65 -6.31 -1.59
N ILE A 91 -6.09 -7.55 -1.41
CA ILE A 91 -5.18 -8.70 -1.26
C ILE A 91 -4.48 -9.02 -2.57
N TYR A 92 -5.20 -8.98 -3.69
CA TYR A 92 -4.58 -9.07 -5.01
C TYR A 92 -3.62 -7.91 -5.25
N PHE A 93 -3.96 -6.69 -4.82
CA PHE A 93 -3.03 -5.57 -4.88
C PHE A 93 -1.75 -5.83 -4.08
N VAL A 94 -1.85 -6.32 -2.84
CA VAL A 94 -0.68 -6.65 -2.00
C VAL A 94 0.16 -7.77 -2.62
N LEU A 95 -0.45 -8.79 -3.22
CA LEU A 95 0.30 -9.82 -3.96
C LEU A 95 1.01 -9.23 -5.18
N GLY A 96 0.36 -8.33 -5.90
CA GLY A 96 0.99 -7.56 -6.97
C GLY A 96 2.24 -6.84 -6.47
N GLU A 97 2.16 -6.15 -5.34
CA GLU A 97 3.30 -5.47 -4.72
C GLU A 97 4.43 -6.43 -4.34
N ILE A 98 4.11 -7.60 -3.78
CA ILE A 98 5.11 -8.62 -3.44
C ILE A 98 5.82 -9.10 -4.70
N TYR A 99 5.08 -9.48 -5.74
CA TYR A 99 5.66 -9.96 -6.99
C TYR A 99 6.46 -8.87 -7.71
N PHE A 100 6.01 -7.62 -7.65
CA PHE A 100 6.75 -6.48 -8.19
C PHE A 100 8.11 -6.33 -7.50
N MET A 101 8.14 -6.40 -6.17
CA MET A 101 9.38 -6.34 -5.39
C MET A 101 10.31 -7.53 -5.63
N LEU A 102 9.76 -8.69 -6.01
CA LEU A 102 10.51 -9.87 -6.43
C LEU A 102 10.92 -9.81 -7.92
N ASN A 103 10.76 -8.65 -8.60
CA ASN A 103 10.97 -8.47 -10.04
C ASN A 103 10.20 -9.45 -10.94
N SER A 104 9.15 -10.08 -10.38
CA SER A 104 8.29 -11.04 -11.06
C SER A 104 7.12 -10.29 -11.70
N PHE A 105 7.44 -9.44 -12.68
CA PHE A 105 6.52 -8.43 -13.21
C PHE A 105 5.26 -9.03 -13.87
N THR A 106 5.37 -10.20 -14.51
CA THR A 106 4.21 -10.88 -15.11
C THR A 106 3.19 -11.29 -14.05
N GLN A 107 3.64 -11.87 -12.93
CA GLN A 107 2.79 -12.21 -11.80
C GLN A 107 2.22 -10.96 -11.15
N ALA A 108 3.00 -9.88 -11.05
CA ALA A 108 2.53 -8.60 -10.53
C ALA A 108 1.38 -8.03 -11.38
N ILE A 109 1.55 -7.97 -12.71
CA ILE A 109 0.52 -7.53 -13.67
C ILE A 109 -0.77 -8.35 -13.50
N ASN A 110 -0.67 -9.68 -13.43
CA ASN A 110 -1.84 -10.54 -13.27
C ASN A 110 -2.61 -10.23 -11.98
N ASN A 111 -1.89 -10.05 -10.86
CA ASN A 111 -2.51 -9.74 -9.58
C ASN A 111 -3.12 -8.33 -9.57
N TYR A 112 -2.43 -7.31 -10.11
CA TYR A 112 -3.02 -5.97 -10.23
C TYR A 112 -4.24 -5.94 -11.14
N LYS A 113 -4.25 -6.73 -12.23
CA LYS A 113 -5.44 -6.89 -13.08
C LYS A 113 -6.61 -7.52 -12.34
N LEU A 114 -6.38 -8.55 -11.52
CA LEU A 114 -7.42 -9.14 -10.68
C LEU A 114 -7.96 -8.12 -9.67
N ALA A 115 -7.07 -7.34 -9.04
CA ALA A 115 -7.45 -6.27 -8.13
C ALA A 115 -8.32 -5.21 -8.84
N SER A 116 -7.91 -4.77 -10.02
CA SER A 116 -8.62 -3.80 -10.86
C SER A 116 -9.94 -4.34 -11.39
N LYS A 117 -10.07 -5.66 -11.65
CA LYS A 117 -11.33 -6.25 -12.08
C LYS A 117 -12.38 -6.21 -10.95
N LEU A 118 -11.94 -6.41 -9.70
CA LEU A 118 -12.81 -6.32 -8.54
C LEU A 118 -13.17 -4.86 -8.22
N LEU A 119 -12.20 -3.94 -8.35
CA LEU A 119 -12.40 -2.52 -8.11
C LEU A 119 -11.77 -1.68 -9.24
N PRO A 120 -12.52 -1.42 -10.32
CA PRO A 120 -11.98 -0.79 -11.54
C PRO A 120 -11.56 0.68 -11.35
N ASN A 121 -12.10 1.36 -10.34
CA ASN A 121 -11.93 2.80 -10.16
C ASN A 121 -10.97 3.15 -9.01
N LYS A 122 -9.93 2.33 -8.79
CA LYS A 122 -8.94 2.55 -7.73
C LYS A 122 -7.61 3.00 -8.32
N ILE A 123 -7.35 4.30 -8.20
CA ILE A 123 -6.14 4.96 -8.70
C ILE A 123 -4.85 4.23 -8.26
N PRO A 124 -4.64 3.83 -6.98
CA PRO A 124 -3.40 3.17 -6.59
C PRO A 124 -3.14 1.84 -7.32
N ILE A 125 -4.20 1.11 -7.67
CA ILE A 125 -4.07 -0.16 -8.42
C ILE A 125 -3.63 0.14 -9.85
N LEU A 126 -4.25 1.13 -10.50
CA LEU A 126 -3.90 1.54 -11.86
C LEU A 126 -2.49 2.14 -11.94
N GLU A 127 -2.08 2.95 -10.97
CA GLU A 127 -0.72 3.50 -10.90
C GLU A 127 0.33 2.39 -10.81
N ARG A 128 0.10 1.38 -9.96
CA ARG A 128 1.02 0.23 -9.83
C ARG A 128 1.03 -0.65 -11.07
N LEU A 129 -0.14 -0.88 -11.69
CA LEU A 129 -0.23 -1.62 -12.95
C LEU A 129 0.54 -0.89 -14.07
N GLY A 130 0.34 0.42 -14.21
CA GLY A 130 1.06 1.26 -15.18
C GLY A 130 2.57 1.27 -14.94
N ALA A 131 3.00 1.38 -13.68
CA ALA A 131 4.41 1.32 -13.30
C ALA A 131 5.04 -0.04 -13.63
N THR A 132 4.26 -1.13 -13.47
CA THR A 132 4.71 -2.48 -13.79
C THR A 132 4.83 -2.69 -15.30
N TYR A 133 3.89 -2.15 -16.09
CA TYR A 133 4.01 -2.15 -17.55
C TYR A 133 5.25 -1.38 -18.03
N LYS A 134 5.51 -0.21 -17.42
CA LYS A 134 6.71 0.58 -17.68
C LYS A 134 7.99 -0.20 -17.33
N ALA A 135 8.00 -0.96 -16.23
CA ALA A 135 9.14 -1.78 -15.82
C ALA A 135 9.49 -2.89 -16.85
N ILE A 136 8.49 -3.46 -17.53
CA ILE A 136 8.70 -4.43 -18.62
C ILE A 136 8.82 -3.78 -20.00
N ARG A 137 8.91 -2.44 -20.06
CA ARG A 137 9.02 -1.64 -21.28
C ARG A 137 7.81 -1.72 -22.22
N ASP A 138 6.64 -2.14 -21.71
CA ASP A 138 5.38 -2.01 -22.43
C ASP A 138 4.82 -0.60 -22.22
N TYR A 139 5.48 0.38 -22.85
CA TYR A 139 5.15 1.80 -22.68
C TYR A 139 3.76 2.15 -23.23
N LYS A 140 3.27 1.38 -24.21
CA LYS A 140 1.92 1.53 -24.76
C LYS A 140 0.87 1.21 -23.71
N LEU A 141 0.95 0.02 -23.08
CA LEU A 141 0.02 -0.34 -22.01
C LEU A 141 0.21 0.54 -20.79
N ALA A 142 1.44 0.86 -20.40
CA ALA A 142 1.70 1.77 -19.29
C ALA A 142 0.98 3.12 -19.47
N LYS A 143 1.11 3.73 -20.64
CA LYS A 143 0.45 5.02 -20.96
C LYS A 143 -1.07 4.90 -20.92
N LEU A 144 -1.64 3.85 -21.49
CA LEU A 144 -3.08 3.61 -21.47
C LEU A 144 -3.61 3.47 -20.03
N THR A 145 -2.92 2.66 -19.20
CA THR A 145 -3.30 2.47 -17.80
C THR A 145 -3.18 3.77 -16.99
N TYR A 146 -2.13 4.57 -17.19
CA TYR A 146 -2.02 5.86 -16.54
C TYR A 146 -3.10 6.85 -17.00
N LEU A 147 -3.49 6.84 -18.27
CA LEU A 147 -4.59 7.66 -18.76
C LEU A 147 -5.93 7.27 -18.12
N GLU A 148 -6.17 5.98 -17.86
CA GLU A 148 -7.34 5.54 -17.08
C GLU A 148 -7.30 6.08 -15.65
N ALA A 149 -6.13 6.03 -15.00
CA ALA A 149 -5.96 6.59 -13.66
C ALA A 149 -6.17 8.12 -13.63
N LEU A 150 -5.68 8.83 -14.65
CA LEU A 150 -5.85 10.29 -14.79
C LEU A 150 -7.32 10.68 -15.03
N LYS A 151 -8.12 9.86 -15.73
CA LYS A 151 -9.57 10.11 -15.86
C LYS A 151 -10.29 10.12 -14.52
N LEU A 152 -9.82 9.34 -13.55
CA LEU A 152 -10.41 9.27 -12.21
C LEU A 152 -9.98 10.45 -11.32
N ASN A 153 -8.80 11.03 -11.58
CA ASN A 153 -8.31 12.23 -10.93
C ASN A 153 -7.51 13.09 -11.92
N PRO A 154 -8.17 14.00 -12.65
CA PRO A 154 -7.54 14.78 -13.72
C PRO A 154 -6.40 15.68 -13.25
N ASP A 155 -6.42 16.11 -11.98
CA ASP A 155 -5.43 17.04 -11.41
C ASP A 155 -4.25 16.31 -10.75
N ASN A 156 -4.13 14.99 -10.93
CA ASN A 156 -3.01 14.23 -10.39
C ASN A 156 -1.72 14.48 -11.18
N MET A 157 -0.98 15.50 -10.75
CA MET A 157 0.33 15.87 -11.31
C MET A 157 1.34 14.71 -11.34
N GLN A 158 1.25 13.74 -10.43
CA GLN A 158 2.17 12.60 -10.44
C GLN A 158 1.89 11.67 -11.62
N ILE A 159 0.62 11.35 -11.88
CA ILE A 159 0.23 10.53 -13.03
C ILE A 159 0.56 11.24 -14.34
N GLU A 160 0.33 12.55 -14.41
CA GLU A 160 0.68 13.35 -15.58
C GLU A 160 2.20 13.30 -15.88
N LYS A 161 3.04 13.41 -14.84
CA LYS A 161 4.49 13.24 -14.97
C LYS A 161 4.87 11.86 -15.48
N GLU A 162 4.24 10.79 -14.98
CA GLU A 162 4.50 9.43 -15.48
C GLU A 162 4.15 9.31 -16.96
N ILE A 163 2.99 9.81 -17.40
CA ILE A 163 2.58 9.81 -18.83
C ILE A 163 3.57 10.59 -19.69
N ASN A 164 3.99 11.77 -19.24
CA ASN A 164 4.97 12.58 -19.97
C ASN A 164 6.34 11.89 -20.05
N SER A 165 6.77 11.20 -18.99
CA SER A 165 8.02 10.44 -19.00
C SER A 165 8.05 9.34 -20.08
N LEU A 166 6.90 8.74 -20.38
CA LEU A 166 6.77 7.70 -21.40
C LEU A 166 6.90 8.24 -22.84
N LYS A 167 6.69 9.55 -23.08
CA LYS A 167 6.84 10.14 -24.43
C LYS A 167 8.27 10.04 -24.96
N TYR A 168 9.26 10.02 -24.06
CA TYR A 168 10.68 9.96 -24.40
C TYR A 168 11.23 8.53 -24.46
N LEU A 169 10.38 7.52 -24.27
CA LEU A 169 10.76 6.10 -24.21
C LEU A 169 10.25 5.28 -25.40
N ASN A 170 9.56 5.92 -26.35
CA ASN A 170 9.07 5.30 -27.59
C ASN A 170 10.11 5.33 -28.71
#